data_AF-V9LDL8-F1
#
_entry.id   AF-V9LDL8-F1
#
_cell.length_a   1.000
_cell.length_b   1.000
_cell.length_c   1.000
_cell.angle_alpha   90.00
_cell.angle_beta   90.00
_cell.angle_gamma   90.00
#
_symmetry.space_group_name_H-M   'P 1'
#
loop_
_entity.id
_entity.type
_entity.pdbx_description
1 polymer ?
#
loop_
_entity_poly.entity_id
_entity_poly.type
_entity_poly.pdbx_seq_one_letter_code
_entity_poly.pdbx_strand_id
1 'polypeptide(L)'
;MAANFDAEDRSSWYLGRLRRDEAVSLLQGQRHGTFLVRDSTTCPGDYVLSVSENSKVSHYIINSLPGKFKIGDQEFENLPGLLEFYKIHYLDTTTLIEPAPRATLPAKGPPPASPEDSVEYVRTLYDFPGNDVEDLPFKKGELLVIVDKPEEQWWSARNKEGRVGMIPVPYVERVVKSSPHHQQHHLGNRNSNSYGIPEPAHAYAQPQTSPGPGTNPMPSTQNGPVFA
;
A
#
# COMPACT_ATOMS: atom_id res chain seq x y z
N MET A 1 20.98 16.68 -14.11
CA MET A 1 19.88 16.11 -13.30
C MET A 1 19.47 14.82 -13.97
N ALA A 2 19.46 13.70 -13.24
CA ALA A 2 19.04 12.42 -13.80
C ALA A 2 17.51 12.40 -13.93
N ALA A 3 17.02 11.94 -15.08
CA ALA A 3 15.60 11.74 -15.30
C ALA A 3 15.11 10.55 -14.43
N ASN A 4 14.11 10.79 -13.59
CA ASN A 4 13.67 9.88 -12.52
C ASN A 4 12.45 9.03 -12.90
N PHE A 5 12.25 8.78 -14.18
CA PHE A 5 11.03 8.13 -14.69
C PHE A 5 11.29 6.97 -15.62
N ASP A 6 10.38 6.00 -15.58
CA ASP A 6 10.32 4.86 -16.47
C ASP A 6 9.54 5.22 -17.74
N ALA A 7 10.22 5.22 -18.88
CA ALA A 7 9.61 5.50 -20.17
C ALA A 7 8.68 4.37 -20.64
N GLU A 8 8.91 3.15 -20.16
CA GLU A 8 8.05 1.99 -20.44
C GLU A 8 6.72 2.05 -19.68
N ASP A 9 6.69 2.71 -18.53
CA ASP A 9 5.47 2.84 -17.74
C ASP A 9 4.56 3.90 -18.33
N ARG A 10 3.79 3.49 -19.35
CA ARG A 10 2.82 4.36 -20.02
C ARG A 10 1.88 5.03 -19.01
N SER A 11 1.49 4.35 -17.94
CA SER A 11 0.55 4.90 -16.96
C SER A 11 1.10 6.12 -16.19
N SER A 12 2.42 6.21 -16.02
CA SER A 12 3.08 7.29 -15.28
C SER A 12 3.08 8.61 -16.04
N TRP A 13 3.36 8.59 -17.34
CA TRP A 13 3.48 9.81 -18.15
C TRP A 13 2.30 10.05 -19.09
N TYR A 14 1.47 9.05 -19.40
CA TYR A 14 0.31 9.19 -20.26
C TYR A 14 -0.96 9.52 -19.45
N LEU A 15 -1.51 10.70 -19.71
CA LEU A 15 -2.75 11.18 -19.09
C LEU A 15 -3.99 10.99 -19.97
N GLY A 16 -3.86 10.31 -21.11
CA GLY A 16 -5.00 10.04 -22.00
C GLY A 16 -5.60 11.31 -22.59
N ARG A 17 -6.94 11.38 -22.66
CA ARG A 17 -7.68 12.54 -23.19
C ARG A 17 -7.62 13.72 -22.21
N LEU A 18 -6.47 14.39 -22.16
CA LEU A 18 -6.26 15.62 -21.41
C LEU A 18 -6.29 16.83 -22.35
N ARG A 19 -7.00 17.90 -21.97
CA ARG A 19 -7.05 19.15 -22.75
C ARG A 19 -5.75 19.95 -22.60
N ARG A 20 -5.52 20.88 -23.53
CA ARG A 20 -4.36 21.78 -23.48
C ARG A 20 -4.37 22.58 -22.18
N ASP A 21 -5.50 23.21 -21.86
CA ASP A 21 -5.66 24.04 -20.66
C ASP A 21 -5.40 23.25 -19.38
N GLU A 22 -5.98 22.05 -19.26
CA GLU A 22 -5.72 21.15 -18.13
C GLU A 22 -4.23 20.77 -18.03
N ALA A 23 -3.58 20.46 -19.16
CA ALA A 23 -2.14 20.19 -19.17
C ALA A 23 -1.33 21.39 -18.72
N VAL A 24 -1.70 22.60 -19.15
CA VAL A 24 -1.05 23.84 -18.70
C VAL A 24 -1.24 24.00 -17.20
N SER A 25 -2.46 23.89 -16.68
CA SER A 25 -2.73 24.03 -15.24
C SER A 25 -2.00 23.02 -14.37
N LEU A 26 -1.81 21.78 -14.86
CA LEU A 26 -1.06 20.75 -14.14
C LEU A 26 0.45 20.99 -14.13
N LEU A 27 1.00 21.48 -15.24
CA LEU A 27 2.43 21.70 -15.42
C LEU A 27 2.88 23.08 -14.94
N GLN A 28 1.97 24.05 -14.91
CA GLN A 28 2.22 25.41 -14.47
C GLN A 28 2.47 25.43 -12.96
N GLY A 29 3.65 25.92 -12.57
CA GLY A 29 4.10 25.89 -11.17
C GLY A 29 4.77 24.58 -10.73
N GLN A 30 4.87 23.58 -11.62
CA GLN A 30 5.70 22.40 -11.39
C GLN A 30 7.17 22.67 -11.65
N ARG A 31 8.03 21.70 -11.31
CA ARG A 31 9.47 21.77 -11.56
C ARG A 31 9.72 21.91 -13.07
N HIS A 32 10.74 22.70 -13.43
CA HIS A 32 11.26 22.70 -14.78
C HIS A 32 11.68 21.26 -15.20
N GLY A 33 11.24 20.82 -16.37
CA GLY A 33 11.48 19.44 -16.83
C GLY A 33 10.42 18.43 -16.40
N THR A 34 9.37 18.86 -15.68
CA THR A 34 8.16 18.04 -15.50
C THR A 34 7.42 17.92 -16.84
N PHE A 35 6.93 16.74 -17.21
CA PHE A 35 6.28 16.52 -18.50
C PHE A 35 5.11 15.52 -18.46
N LEU A 36 4.23 15.56 -19.46
CA LEU A 36 3.16 14.59 -19.63
C LEU A 36 2.82 14.39 -21.10
N VAL A 37 2.33 13.21 -21.46
CA VAL A 37 1.79 12.91 -22.79
C VAL A 37 0.27 12.83 -22.71
N ARG A 38 -0.39 13.54 -23.63
CA ARG A 38 -1.84 13.53 -23.79
C ARG A 38 -2.24 13.14 -25.21
N ASP A 39 -3.48 12.73 -25.39
CA ASP A 39 -4.08 12.54 -26.70
C ASP A 39 -4.23 13.89 -27.42
N SER A 40 -4.00 13.90 -28.72
CA SER A 40 -4.26 15.07 -29.56
C SER A 40 -5.76 15.27 -29.71
N THR A 41 -6.26 16.41 -29.25
CA THR A 41 -7.67 16.80 -29.42
C THR A 41 -8.00 17.21 -30.85
N THR A 42 -6.98 17.53 -31.64
CA THR A 42 -7.12 18.08 -32.99
C THR A 42 -7.07 16.99 -34.05
N CYS A 43 -6.29 15.92 -33.82
CA CYS A 43 -6.13 14.81 -34.75
C CYS A 43 -6.23 13.48 -33.98
N PRO A 44 -7.31 12.70 -34.17
CA PRO A 44 -7.49 11.44 -33.45
C PRO A 44 -6.45 10.42 -33.90
N GLY A 45 -5.65 9.92 -32.95
CA GLY A 45 -4.54 8.99 -33.20
C GLY A 45 -3.15 9.61 -32.96
N ASP A 46 -3.05 10.94 -32.91
CA ASP A 46 -1.81 11.63 -32.58
C ASP A 46 -1.71 11.90 -31.07
N TYR A 47 -0.48 12.09 -30.60
CA TYR A 47 -0.17 12.38 -29.20
C TYR A 47 0.43 13.78 -29.08
N VAL A 48 0.39 14.36 -27.89
CA VAL A 48 1.00 15.66 -27.61
C VAL A 48 1.80 15.55 -26.31
N LEU A 49 3.09 15.80 -26.38
CA LEU A 49 3.98 15.90 -25.22
C LEU A 49 3.94 17.33 -24.70
N SER A 50 3.51 17.51 -23.45
CA SER A 50 3.47 18.80 -22.78
C SER A 50 4.57 18.84 -21.71
N VAL A 51 5.43 19.85 -21.73
CA VAL A 51 6.59 19.97 -20.85
C VAL A 51 6.56 21.33 -20.14
N SER A 52 6.81 21.35 -18.84
CA SER A 52 6.95 22.57 -18.04
C SER A 52 8.35 23.14 -18.18
N GLU A 53 8.44 24.37 -18.68
CA GLU A 53 9.70 25.01 -19.03
C GLU A 53 9.62 26.53 -18.80
N ASN A 54 10.57 27.15 -18.10
CA ASN A 54 10.65 28.62 -17.94
C ASN A 54 9.32 29.28 -17.49
N SER A 55 8.60 28.64 -16.56
CA SER A 55 7.27 29.08 -16.09
C SER A 55 6.16 29.09 -17.15
N LYS A 56 6.41 28.57 -18.36
CA LYS A 56 5.44 28.30 -19.41
C LYS A 56 5.33 26.78 -19.65
N VAL A 57 4.32 26.38 -20.42
CA VAL A 57 4.14 24.98 -20.81
C VAL A 57 4.27 24.88 -22.32
N SER A 58 5.26 24.13 -22.77
CA SER A 58 5.52 23.85 -24.18
C SER A 58 4.78 22.59 -24.60
N HIS A 59 4.15 22.60 -25.77
CA HIS A 59 3.39 21.46 -26.30
C HIS A 59 3.96 21.03 -27.64
N TYR A 60 4.41 19.78 -27.72
CA TYR A 60 5.02 19.18 -28.90
C TYR A 60 4.08 18.12 -29.47
N ILE A 61 3.74 18.25 -30.75
CA ILE A 61 2.88 17.30 -31.44
C ILE A 61 3.70 16.07 -31.82
N ILE A 62 3.23 14.90 -31.40
CA ILE A 62 3.76 13.59 -31.73
C ILE A 62 2.77 12.94 -32.71
N ASN A 63 3.16 12.86 -33.97
CA ASN A 63 2.38 12.22 -35.00
C ASN A 63 2.56 10.70 -34.92
N SER A 64 1.46 9.95 -34.89
CA SER A 64 1.51 8.48 -34.92
C SER A 64 1.43 8.00 -36.37
N LEU A 65 2.55 7.48 -36.88
CA LEU A 65 2.68 6.92 -38.21
C LEU A 65 2.68 5.38 -38.12
N PRO A 66 2.38 4.64 -39.21
CA PRO A 66 2.39 3.19 -39.19
C PRO A 66 3.79 2.65 -38.85
N GLY A 67 3.96 2.16 -37.62
CA GLY A 67 5.20 1.60 -37.10
C GLY A 67 6.23 2.60 -36.56
N LYS A 68 5.90 3.90 -36.46
CA LYS A 68 6.82 4.92 -35.92
C LYS A 68 6.09 6.15 -35.37
N PHE A 69 6.77 6.94 -34.56
CA PHE A 69 6.26 8.17 -33.96
C PHE A 69 7.17 9.33 -34.32
N LYS A 70 6.59 10.45 -34.77
CA LYS A 70 7.36 11.62 -35.20
C LYS A 70 7.00 12.84 -34.36
N ILE A 71 8.00 13.48 -33.76
CA ILE A 71 7.85 14.71 -32.98
C ILE A 71 8.73 15.82 -33.57
N GLY A 72 8.12 16.93 -33.99
CA GLY A 72 8.84 17.97 -34.72
C GLY A 72 9.52 17.42 -35.97
N ASP A 73 10.86 17.41 -35.97
CA ASP A 73 11.71 16.87 -37.05
C ASP A 73 12.43 15.55 -36.67
N GLN A 74 12.08 14.96 -35.53
CA GLN A 74 12.69 13.71 -35.03
C GLN A 74 11.72 12.54 -35.16
N GLU A 75 12.24 11.39 -35.60
CA GLU A 75 11.49 10.15 -35.78
C GLU A 75 11.98 9.10 -34.79
N PHE A 76 11.05 8.41 -34.18
CA PHE A 76 11.28 7.40 -33.14
C PHE A 76 10.49 6.14 -33.42
N GLU A 77 10.99 4.99 -32.99
CA GLU A 77 10.31 3.70 -33.17
C GLU A 77 9.04 3.59 -32.31
N ASN A 78 9.07 4.18 -31.11
CA ASN A 78 7.97 4.14 -30.15
C ASN A 78 8.00 5.36 -29.21
N LEU A 79 6.88 5.65 -28.54
CA LEU A 79 6.79 6.70 -27.51
C LEU A 79 7.85 6.55 -26.40
N PRO A 80 8.07 5.36 -25.80
CA PRO A 80 9.12 5.18 -24.79
C PRO A 80 10.51 5.62 -25.29
N GLY A 81 10.90 5.21 -26.49
CA GLY A 81 12.20 5.57 -27.08
C GLY A 81 12.34 7.08 -27.32
N LEU A 82 11.25 7.75 -27.71
CA LEU A 82 11.19 9.21 -27.79
C LEU A 82 11.44 9.82 -26.41
N LEU A 83 10.70 9.38 -25.39
CA LEU A 83 10.83 9.90 -24.04
C LEU A 83 12.26 9.68 -23.52
N GLU A 84 12.83 8.51 -23.73
CA GLU A 84 14.17 8.15 -23.29
C GLU A 84 15.24 9.03 -23.94
N PHE A 85 15.12 9.29 -25.24
CA PHE A 85 16.02 10.19 -25.95
C PHE A 85 16.01 11.61 -25.35
N TYR A 86 14.81 12.13 -25.07
CA TYR A 86 14.63 13.45 -24.47
C TYR A 86 14.87 13.52 -22.94
N LYS A 87 15.23 12.40 -22.29
CA LYS A 87 15.79 12.43 -20.91
C LYS A 87 17.11 13.19 -20.86
N ILE A 88 17.89 13.07 -21.94
CA ILE A 88 19.22 13.67 -22.07
C ILE A 88 19.32 14.69 -23.21
N HIS A 89 18.34 14.73 -24.13
CA HIS A 89 18.24 15.74 -25.17
C HIS A 89 17.28 16.86 -24.80
N TYR A 90 17.70 18.10 -25.06
CA TYR A 90 16.87 19.29 -24.88
C TYR A 90 15.78 19.32 -25.96
N LEU A 91 14.53 19.57 -25.57
CA LEU A 91 13.47 19.86 -26.54
C LEU A 91 13.57 21.31 -27.04
N ASP A 92 13.38 22.28 -26.14
CA ASP A 92 13.64 23.70 -26.40
C ASP A 92 14.82 24.13 -25.53
N THR A 93 14.62 24.16 -24.22
CA THR A 93 15.60 24.60 -23.23
C THR A 93 15.61 23.72 -21.98
N THR A 94 14.74 22.70 -21.93
CA THR A 94 14.70 21.72 -20.84
C THR A 94 14.70 20.27 -21.35
N THR A 95 15.19 19.36 -20.51
CA THR A 95 15.13 17.91 -20.72
C THR A 95 13.97 17.31 -19.92
N LEU A 96 13.54 16.10 -20.27
CA LEU A 96 12.54 15.38 -19.49
C LEU A 96 13.15 14.89 -18.18
N ILE A 97 12.66 15.38 -17.04
CA ILE A 97 13.17 15.02 -15.71
C ILE A 97 12.21 14.08 -15.01
N GLU A 98 10.93 14.42 -14.95
CA GLU A 98 9.93 13.69 -14.18
C GLU A 98 8.53 13.79 -14.83
N PRO A 99 7.70 12.74 -14.77
CA PRO A 99 6.33 12.81 -15.23
C PRO A 99 5.53 13.75 -14.34
N ALA A 100 4.55 14.43 -14.92
CA ALA A 100 3.66 15.29 -14.19
C ALA A 100 2.90 14.45 -13.17
N PRO A 101 2.77 14.95 -11.92
CA PRO A 101 1.88 14.30 -10.98
C PRO A 101 0.50 14.24 -11.63
N ARG A 102 -0.05 13.03 -11.75
CA ARG A 102 -1.47 12.88 -12.05
C ARG A 102 -2.21 13.55 -10.91
N ALA A 103 -2.54 14.83 -11.06
CA ALA A 103 -3.56 15.41 -10.22
C ALA A 103 -4.85 14.72 -10.66
N THR A 104 -5.15 13.63 -9.99
CA THR A 104 -6.50 13.43 -9.52
C THR A 104 -6.96 14.80 -9.04
N LEU A 105 -7.93 15.38 -9.76
CA LEU A 105 -8.61 16.60 -9.36
C LEU A 105 -8.81 16.59 -7.84
N PRO A 106 -8.84 17.74 -7.16
CA PRO A 106 -9.45 17.81 -5.84
C PRO A 106 -10.95 17.56 -6.02
N ALA A 107 -11.35 16.31 -6.21
CA ALA A 107 -12.60 15.86 -5.63
C ALA A 107 -12.48 16.25 -4.15
N LYS A 108 -13.56 16.76 -3.57
CA LYS A 108 -13.68 16.98 -2.13
C LYS A 108 -13.69 15.63 -1.42
N GLY A 109 -12.56 14.93 -1.44
CA GLY A 109 -12.34 13.58 -0.98
C GLY A 109 -10.87 13.21 -1.21
N PRO A 110 -10.24 12.42 -0.31
CA PRO A 110 -8.83 12.10 -0.41
C PRO A 110 -8.50 11.35 -1.71
N PRO A 111 -7.28 11.47 -2.24
CA PRO A 111 -6.88 10.82 -3.49
C PRO A 111 -6.93 9.29 -3.36
N PRO A 112 -7.32 8.55 -4.40
CA PRO A 112 -7.05 7.12 -4.49
C PRO A 112 -5.55 6.95 -4.80
N ALA A 113 -4.72 7.05 -3.77
CA ALA A 113 -3.73 5.99 -3.66
C ALA A 113 -4.55 4.70 -3.57
N SER A 114 -4.20 3.67 -4.32
CA SER A 114 -4.69 2.32 -4.06
C SER A 114 -3.73 1.67 -3.05
N PRO A 115 -3.96 1.78 -1.72
CA PRO A 115 -3.35 0.89 -0.74
C PRO A 115 -4.14 -0.43 -0.62
N GLU A 116 -5.16 -0.67 -1.47
CA GLU A 116 -6.07 -1.79 -1.30
C GLU A 116 -5.48 -3.19 -1.53
N ASP A 117 -4.30 -3.32 -2.16
CA ASP A 117 -3.62 -4.62 -2.25
C ASP A 117 -2.70 -4.93 -1.05
N SER A 118 -2.39 -3.92 -0.22
CA SER A 118 -1.55 -4.08 0.98
C SER A 118 -2.30 -3.76 2.28
N VAL A 119 -3.62 -3.88 2.29
CA VAL A 119 -4.40 -3.74 3.54
C VAL A 119 -4.17 -4.99 4.37
N GLU A 120 -3.24 -4.91 5.30
CA GLU A 120 -2.98 -5.99 6.25
C GLU A 120 -4.08 -5.99 7.32
N TYR A 121 -4.88 -7.05 7.34
CA TYR A 121 -5.90 -7.24 8.36
C TYR A 121 -5.29 -7.97 9.55
N VAL A 122 -5.70 -7.60 10.75
CA VAL A 122 -5.42 -8.36 11.96
C VAL A 122 -6.73 -8.71 12.66
N ARG A 123 -6.79 -9.91 13.23
CA ARG A 123 -7.89 -10.32 14.10
C ARG A 123 -7.44 -10.18 15.54
N THR A 124 -8.23 -9.49 16.35
CA THR A 124 -7.97 -9.35 17.78
C THR A 124 -8.24 -10.66 18.49
N LEU A 125 -7.32 -11.08 19.35
CA LEU A 125 -7.42 -12.31 20.14
C LEU A 125 -8.00 -12.06 21.53
N TYR A 126 -7.94 -10.82 22.01
CA TYR A 126 -8.41 -10.38 23.32
C TYR A 126 -9.22 -9.08 23.19
N ASP A 127 -9.98 -8.75 24.22
CA ASP A 127 -10.59 -7.43 24.36
C ASP A 127 -9.59 -6.42 24.94
N PHE A 128 -9.64 -5.20 24.43
CA PHE A 128 -8.83 -4.07 24.86
C PHE A 128 -9.75 -2.85 24.99
N PRO A 129 -10.02 -2.34 26.20
CA PRO A 129 -11.00 -1.28 26.41
C PRO A 129 -10.50 0.13 26.05
N GLY A 130 -9.23 0.30 25.65
CA GLY A 130 -8.66 1.62 25.36
C GLY A 130 -8.34 2.38 26.64
N ASN A 131 -7.05 2.55 26.94
CA ASN A 131 -6.65 3.34 28.11
C ASN A 131 -6.51 4.85 27.79
N ASP A 132 -6.18 5.16 26.53
CA ASP A 132 -5.85 6.50 26.07
C ASP A 132 -6.65 6.90 24.81
N VAL A 133 -6.75 8.20 24.53
CA VAL A 133 -7.45 8.72 23.35
C VAL A 133 -6.79 8.31 22.03
N GLU A 134 -5.52 7.94 22.08
CA GLU A 134 -4.73 7.44 20.96
C GLU A 134 -4.76 5.92 20.83
N ASP A 135 -5.31 5.22 21.84
CA ASP A 135 -5.49 3.77 21.78
C ASP A 135 -6.82 3.41 21.11
N LEU A 136 -6.79 2.33 20.32
CA LEU A 136 -7.99 1.79 19.71
C LEU A 136 -8.65 0.75 20.62
N PRO A 137 -9.81 1.04 21.24
CA PRO A 137 -10.56 0.02 21.94
C PRO A 137 -11.11 -1.02 20.95
N PHE A 138 -10.86 -2.30 21.22
CA PHE A 138 -11.33 -3.42 20.42
C PHE A 138 -11.84 -4.58 21.28
N LYS A 139 -12.66 -5.45 20.71
CA LYS A 139 -13.11 -6.69 21.37
C LYS A 139 -12.44 -7.88 20.73
N LYS A 140 -12.27 -8.99 21.47
CA LYS A 140 -11.83 -10.27 20.91
C LYS A 140 -12.67 -10.68 19.70
N GLY A 141 -12.01 -11.03 18.61
CA GLY A 141 -12.62 -11.52 17.37
C GLY A 141 -12.95 -10.43 16.35
N GLU A 142 -12.62 -9.17 16.62
CA GLU A 142 -12.80 -8.07 15.67
C GLU A 142 -11.66 -8.02 14.66
N LEU A 143 -11.99 -7.66 13.41
CA LEU A 143 -11.02 -7.43 12.35
C LEU A 143 -10.64 -5.95 12.32
N LEU A 144 -9.36 -5.67 12.52
CA LEU A 144 -8.78 -4.34 12.42
C LEU A 144 -7.92 -4.25 11.17
N VAL A 145 -7.90 -3.07 10.58
CA VAL A 145 -7.08 -2.77 9.40
C VAL A 145 -5.81 -2.08 9.88
N ILE A 146 -4.64 -2.65 9.60
CA ILE A 146 -3.38 -1.98 9.94
C ILE A 146 -3.19 -0.79 9.00
N VAL A 147 -3.09 0.39 9.59
CA VAL A 147 -2.86 1.67 8.90
C VAL A 147 -1.37 1.99 8.86
N ASP A 148 -0.67 1.79 9.98
CA ASP A 148 0.76 2.07 10.09
C ASP A 148 1.43 1.06 11.05
N LYS A 149 2.64 0.62 10.69
CA LYS A 149 3.48 -0.27 11.50
C LYS A 149 4.77 0.46 11.87
N PRO A 150 4.71 1.44 12.78
CA PRO A 150 5.90 2.19 13.16
C PRO A 150 6.89 1.29 13.93
N GLU A 151 6.39 0.27 14.66
CA GLU A 151 7.17 -0.53 15.61
C GLU A 151 6.70 -2.01 15.66
N GLU A 152 7.53 -2.93 16.17
CA GLU A 152 7.20 -4.37 16.26
C GLU A 152 6.23 -4.73 17.40
N GLN A 153 5.99 -3.80 18.35
CA GLN A 153 5.21 -4.07 19.57
C GLN A 153 3.85 -3.36 19.61
N TRP A 154 3.69 -2.22 18.93
CA TRP A 154 2.44 -1.46 18.84
C TRP A 154 2.19 -1.06 17.38
N TRP A 155 1.02 -1.42 16.83
CA TRP A 155 0.62 -1.06 15.48
C TRP A 155 -0.52 -0.07 15.50
N SER A 156 -0.54 0.87 14.57
CA SER A 156 -1.71 1.72 14.35
C SER A 156 -2.71 0.97 13.49
N ALA A 157 -3.89 0.73 14.04
CA ALA A 157 -4.96 0.02 13.37
C ALA A 157 -6.24 0.85 13.32
N ARG A 158 -7.13 0.49 12.41
CA ARG A 158 -8.44 1.09 12.22
C ARG A 158 -9.53 0.07 12.45
N ASN A 159 -10.51 0.42 13.28
CA ASN A 159 -11.68 -0.43 13.52
C ASN A 159 -12.74 -0.27 12.42
N LYS A 160 -13.79 -1.10 12.47
CA LYS A 160 -14.94 -1.02 11.54
C LYS A 160 -15.74 0.30 11.63
N GLU A 161 -15.64 1.01 12.75
CA GLU A 161 -16.27 2.31 12.96
C GLU A 161 -15.43 3.46 12.38
N GLY A 162 -14.26 3.15 11.85
CA GLY A 162 -13.35 4.10 11.22
C GLY A 162 -12.42 4.82 12.19
N ARG A 163 -12.47 4.52 13.49
CA ARG A 163 -11.53 5.03 14.50
C ARG A 163 -10.16 4.41 14.27
N VAL A 164 -9.12 5.24 14.29
CA VAL A 164 -7.72 4.83 14.22
C VAL A 164 -7.10 5.00 15.59
N GLY A 165 -6.29 4.04 16.02
CA GLY A 165 -5.53 4.11 17.25
C GLY A 165 -4.50 3.00 17.32
N MET A 166 -3.66 3.05 18.34
CA MET A 166 -2.63 2.06 18.55
C MET A 166 -3.21 0.80 19.18
N ILE A 167 -2.66 -0.35 18.80
CA ILE A 167 -3.03 -1.67 19.31
C ILE A 167 -1.77 -2.46 19.65
N PRO A 168 -1.76 -3.23 20.76
CA PRO A 168 -0.65 -4.10 21.07
C PRO A 168 -0.63 -5.31 20.12
N VAL A 169 0.50 -5.51 19.44
CA VAL A 169 0.73 -6.65 18.53
C VAL A 169 0.46 -8.02 19.18
N PRO A 170 0.86 -8.31 20.44
CA PRO A 170 0.58 -9.62 21.04
C PRO A 170 -0.91 -9.90 21.27
N TYR A 171 -1.79 -8.90 21.15
CA TYR A 171 -3.23 -9.04 21.31
C TYR A 171 -3.94 -9.24 19.97
N VAL A 172 -3.21 -9.25 18.86
CA VAL A 172 -3.75 -9.37 17.51
C VAL A 172 -2.95 -10.36 16.66
N GLU A 173 -3.62 -10.99 15.70
CA GLU A 173 -3.05 -11.99 14.80
C GLU A 173 -3.22 -11.53 13.35
N ARG A 174 -2.15 -11.54 12.55
CA ARG A 174 -2.22 -11.17 11.12
C ARG A 174 -3.12 -12.15 10.35
N VAL A 175 -4.18 -11.62 9.76
CA VAL A 175 -5.06 -12.33 8.85
C VAL A 175 -4.63 -11.98 7.43
N VAL A 176 -3.83 -12.85 6.83
CA VAL A 176 -3.62 -12.83 5.38
C VAL A 176 -4.93 -13.25 4.71
N LYS A 177 -5.53 -12.36 3.92
CA LYS A 177 -6.59 -12.73 2.99
C LYS A 177 -5.97 -13.59 1.89
N SER A 178 -5.84 -14.88 2.14
CA SER A 178 -5.50 -15.82 1.08
C SER A 178 -6.69 -15.87 0.12
N SER A 179 -6.51 -15.33 -1.09
CA SER A 179 -7.45 -15.46 -2.20
C SER A 179 -7.76 -16.94 -2.44
N PRO A 180 -9.02 -17.39 -2.29
CA PRO A 180 -9.38 -18.78 -2.49
C PRO A 180 -9.74 -19.00 -3.96
N HIS A 181 -8.94 -19.75 -4.72
CA HIS A 181 -9.41 -20.50 -5.90
C HIS A 181 -8.41 -21.60 -6.29
N HIS A 182 -8.64 -22.83 -5.79
CA HIS A 182 -8.77 -24.03 -6.63
C HIS A 182 -9.41 -25.17 -5.81
N GLN A 183 -10.66 -25.46 -6.18
CA GLN A 183 -11.62 -26.49 -5.80
C GLN A 183 -11.10 -27.93 -5.65
N GLN A 184 -11.60 -28.69 -4.66
CA GLN A 184 -12.44 -29.91 -4.86
C GLN A 184 -12.98 -30.54 -3.54
N HIS A 185 -14.30 -30.44 -3.32
CA HIS A 185 -15.29 -31.50 -2.93
C HIS A 185 -14.95 -32.47 -1.76
N HIS A 186 -15.82 -32.93 -0.85
CA HIS A 186 -17.27 -32.93 -0.70
C HIS A 186 -17.67 -33.57 0.65
N LEU A 187 -18.77 -33.07 1.24
CA LEU A 187 -19.77 -33.72 2.11
C LEU A 187 -19.35 -34.62 3.31
N GLY A 188 -19.91 -34.29 4.47
CA GLY A 188 -20.69 -35.30 5.21
C GLY A 188 -20.50 -35.39 6.74
N ASN A 189 -21.30 -34.61 7.46
CA ASN A 189 -22.21 -35.08 8.52
C ASN A 189 -21.67 -35.87 9.75
N ARG A 190 -21.86 -35.24 10.93
CA ARG A 190 -22.29 -35.80 12.23
C ARG A 190 -21.62 -37.09 12.76
N ASN A 191 -20.94 -36.88 13.89
CA ASN A 191 -21.11 -37.56 15.19
C ASN A 191 -21.28 -39.09 15.17
N SER A 192 -20.31 -39.83 15.74
CA SER A 192 -20.56 -40.89 16.73
C SER A 192 -19.27 -41.39 17.36
N ASN A 193 -19.29 -41.51 18.69
CA ASN A 193 -18.44 -42.40 19.49
C ASN A 193 -18.29 -43.79 18.84
N SER A 194 -17.12 -44.43 18.98
CA SER A 194 -16.97 -45.70 19.72
C SER A 194 -15.71 -46.49 19.29
N TYR A 195 -14.88 -46.81 20.30
CA TYR A 195 -14.04 -48.00 20.49
C TYR A 195 -13.08 -48.53 19.40
N GLY A 196 -11.80 -48.70 19.78
CA GLY A 196 -10.87 -49.62 19.09
C GLY A 196 -9.36 -49.48 19.43
N ILE A 197 -8.96 -49.77 20.67
CA ILE A 197 -7.57 -50.03 21.17
C ILE A 197 -7.09 -51.39 20.56
N PRO A 198 -5.78 -51.77 20.35
CA PRO A 198 -4.65 -51.60 21.29
C PRO A 198 -3.23 -51.33 20.75
N GLU A 199 -2.41 -50.86 21.69
CA GLU A 199 -0.94 -50.86 21.77
C GLU A 199 -0.33 -52.29 21.64
N PRO A 200 0.97 -52.46 21.34
CA PRO A 200 1.89 -52.69 22.47
C PRO A 200 3.33 -52.15 22.31
N ALA A 201 3.81 -51.57 23.41
CA ALA A 201 5.06 -51.85 24.13
C ALA A 201 6.45 -51.78 23.45
N HIS A 202 7.32 -51.10 24.19
CA HIS A 202 8.75 -51.34 24.49
C HIS A 202 9.65 -50.14 24.11
N ALA A 203 10.50 -49.59 24.99
CA ALA A 203 10.79 -49.91 26.37
C ALA A 203 11.71 -48.83 26.98
N TYR A 204 11.74 -48.86 28.31
CA TYR A 204 12.67 -48.22 29.26
C TYR A 204 12.43 -46.73 29.58
N ALA A 205 12.43 -46.23 30.82
CA ALA A 205 12.14 -46.69 32.20
C ALA A 205 12.70 -45.56 33.10
N GLN A 206 11.89 -45.02 34.02
CA GLN A 206 12.25 -43.99 35.03
C GLN A 206 13.11 -44.57 36.18
N PRO A 207 13.53 -43.77 37.20
CA PRO A 207 12.67 -43.62 38.41
C PRO A 207 12.71 -42.23 39.11
N GLN A 208 11.55 -41.65 39.48
CA GLN A 208 10.97 -41.54 40.86
C GLN A 208 11.54 -40.32 41.67
N THR A 209 10.81 -39.53 42.50
CA THR A 209 9.76 -39.80 43.49
C THR A 209 8.90 -38.55 43.80
N SER A 210 7.67 -38.80 44.27
CA SER A 210 6.55 -37.95 44.77
C SER A 210 6.87 -37.10 46.04
N PRO A 211 5.90 -36.56 46.83
CA PRO A 211 4.59 -35.91 46.58
C PRO A 211 4.38 -34.60 47.40
N GLY A 212 3.33 -33.83 47.08
CA GLY A 212 2.45 -33.25 48.13
C GLY A 212 2.38 -31.72 48.31
N PRO A 213 1.31 -31.23 48.98
CA PRO A 213 0.65 -29.95 48.72
C PRO A 213 0.79 -28.92 49.87
N GLY A 214 0.43 -27.66 49.64
CA GLY A 214 0.25 -26.67 50.73
C GLY A 214 0.32 -25.23 50.23
N THR A 215 -0.81 -24.56 50.05
CA THR A 215 -1.39 -23.58 51.00
C THR A 215 -0.63 -22.27 51.17
N ASN A 216 -1.32 -21.19 50.76
CA ASN A 216 -1.43 -19.90 51.47
C ASN A 216 -0.37 -18.80 51.23
N PRO A 217 -0.72 -17.51 51.49
CA PRO A 217 -0.83 -16.49 50.44
C PRO A 217 0.05 -15.23 50.73
N MET A 218 -0.16 -14.20 49.90
CA MET A 218 0.34 -12.79 49.93
C MET A 218 0.98 -12.25 51.22
N PRO A 219 1.81 -11.20 51.06
CA PRO A 219 1.45 -9.96 51.75
C PRO A 219 1.45 -8.74 50.81
N SER A 220 0.39 -7.95 50.94
CA SER A 220 0.36 -6.55 50.51
C SER A 220 0.48 -5.63 51.72
N THR A 221 0.99 -4.43 51.46
CA THR A 221 0.90 -3.20 52.25
C THR A 221 1.78 -3.11 53.51
N GLN A 222 2.52 -2.01 53.67
CA GLN A 222 2.04 -0.88 54.50
C GLN A 222 3.17 0.11 54.93
N ASN A 223 2.89 1.41 54.69
CA ASN A 223 3.26 2.63 55.43
C ASN A 223 4.71 3.22 55.44
N GLY A 224 4.78 4.56 55.25
CA GLY A 224 5.83 5.47 55.77
C GLY A 224 5.68 5.73 57.30
N PRO A 225 6.24 6.79 57.94
CA PRO A 225 6.81 8.04 57.43
C PRO A 225 8.21 8.43 58.04
N VAL A 226 8.56 9.71 57.85
CA VAL A 226 9.76 10.52 58.14
C VAL A 226 10.26 10.67 59.60
N PHE A 227 11.53 11.16 59.70
CA PHE A 227 12.25 11.88 60.78
C PHE A 227 13.35 11.14 61.59
N ALA A 228 14.60 11.58 61.42
CA ALA A 228 15.33 12.38 62.39
C ALA A 228 16.40 13.22 61.67
#